data_AF-A0A8S1FCZ7-F1
#
_entry.id   AF-A0A8S1FCZ7-F1
#
_cell.length_a   1.000
_cell.length_b   1.000
_cell.length_c   1.000
_cell.angle_alpha   90.00
_cell.angle_beta   90.00
_cell.angle_gamma   90.00
#
_symmetry.space_group_name_H-M   'P 1'
#
loop_
_entity.id
_entity.type
_entity.pdbx_description
1 polymer ?
#
loop_
_entity_poly.entity_id
_entity_poly.type
_entity_poly.pdbx_seq_one_letter_code
_entity_poly.pdbx_strand_id
1 'polypeptide(L)'
;MKDFRMFDELPDVVEAVKNNRFEIVLKNVHIESVSEAANAAQQRVFEKTPQLNFLSITSCSLSHLSSHIQICANLSSLVLPTNCLTSLPDIFDKLPKLKIIDVSHNEIDVLPPSLSNLDKLESLIVANNKLTETGFPDLSKLVQLHVFDASHNCLSSIPATVASEGLSTRLHTINVANNVIEQIPDEFAILKQLKDFKINHNKLKLTPGVLAQLPKLKMLDLSENQFHDTRFNRLANDKRAKVSAILAYVAKNGVKCSNSPARGGNVDEASSAHAASDDNPLLVRTGIENLTVRRHPSVAEIRPYLVCCVFNNVDLNGDAFKKFISLQTKLHASPLCENRTTCAIGTHRLDAFQLPVCYMALPKNDLYIRALNKKSSVNATELLDNLLRDAELARKRSKRSTVDPLHRYLHLVKNDPVLACLVDSQQIVISLPPITNSDSTKLTTETTSVWVEVSSKQSLETCKKVMDELVTSSRTIFPNLSIDQVRVVENENLVSIYPDKNDLPDVNVQRVPQ
;
A
#
# COMPACT_ATOMS: atom_id res chain seq x y z
N MET A 1 -21.37 44.61 12.46
CA MET A 1 -20.41 43.79 13.24
C MET A 1 -21.14 42.52 13.63
N LYS A 2 -20.52 41.35 13.45
CA LYS A 2 -21.06 40.10 14.03
C LYS A 2 -20.89 40.20 15.55
N ASP A 3 -21.95 39.93 16.31
CA ASP A 3 -21.91 39.86 17.79
C ASP A 3 -21.33 38.50 18.17
N PHE A 4 -20.05 38.45 18.52
CA PHE A 4 -19.38 37.23 18.95
C PHE A 4 -19.60 37.04 20.45
N ARG A 5 -20.01 35.82 20.86
CA ARG A 5 -20.23 35.47 22.26
C ARG A 5 -19.33 34.35 22.69
N MET A 6 -18.97 34.32 23.97
CA MET A 6 -18.23 33.20 24.54
C MET A 6 -19.11 31.95 24.57
N PHE A 7 -18.49 30.78 24.37
CA PHE A 7 -19.21 29.51 24.28
C PHE A 7 -20.06 29.20 25.51
N ASP A 8 -19.59 29.59 26.71
CA ASP A 8 -20.27 29.38 27.99
C ASP A 8 -21.35 30.41 28.31
N GLU A 9 -21.48 31.47 27.52
CA GLU A 9 -22.51 32.51 27.66
C GLU A 9 -23.73 32.27 26.76
N LEU A 10 -23.63 31.30 25.85
CA LEU A 10 -24.71 30.98 24.92
C LEU A 10 -25.93 30.40 25.64
N PRO A 11 -27.16 30.91 25.40
CA PRO A 11 -28.36 30.48 26.12
C PRO A 11 -28.57 28.96 26.12
N ASP A 12 -28.42 28.32 24.95
CA ASP A 12 -28.59 26.86 24.81
C ASP A 12 -27.53 26.07 25.59
N VAL A 13 -26.30 26.59 25.68
CA VAL A 13 -25.21 25.98 26.45
C VAL A 13 -25.45 26.15 27.94
N VAL A 14 -25.84 27.36 28.38
CA VAL A 14 -26.19 27.65 29.78
C VAL A 14 -27.35 26.76 30.23
N GLU A 15 -28.38 26.60 29.40
CA GLU A 15 -29.50 25.73 29.67
C GLU A 15 -29.08 24.25 29.73
N ALA A 16 -28.24 23.80 28.79
CA ALA A 16 -27.73 22.44 28.79
C ALA A 16 -26.92 22.10 30.04
N VAL A 17 -26.06 23.03 30.49
CA VAL A 17 -25.31 22.89 31.74
C VAL A 17 -26.24 22.90 32.95
N LYS A 18 -27.18 23.85 33.03
CA LYS A 18 -28.09 24.01 34.17
C LYS A 18 -29.02 22.80 34.35
N ASN A 19 -29.53 22.26 33.24
CA ASN A 19 -30.51 21.18 33.24
C ASN A 19 -29.87 19.79 33.03
N ASN A 20 -28.53 19.70 33.03
CA ASN A 20 -27.79 18.46 32.85
C ASN A 20 -28.20 17.68 31.59
N ARG A 21 -28.39 18.40 30.46
CA ARG A 21 -28.81 17.81 29.19
C ARG A 21 -27.72 16.88 28.62
N PHE A 22 -28.16 15.92 27.81
CA PHE A 22 -27.28 14.98 27.09
C PHE A 22 -26.90 15.49 25.69
N GLU A 23 -27.35 16.68 25.32
CA GLU A 23 -27.12 17.27 24.01
C GLU A 23 -26.88 18.77 24.09
N ILE A 24 -26.02 19.27 23.20
CA ILE A 24 -25.80 20.69 22.95
C ILE A 24 -25.93 20.88 21.44
N VAL A 25 -26.86 21.76 21.03
CA VAL A 25 -27.12 22.04 19.62
C VAL A 25 -27.08 23.55 19.42
N LEU A 26 -26.13 24.02 18.62
CA LEU A 26 -25.94 25.43 18.29
C LEU A 26 -26.03 25.61 16.78
N LYS A 27 -26.80 26.60 16.34
CA LYS A 27 -27.01 26.90 14.92
C LYS A 27 -27.01 28.39 14.67
N ASN A 28 -26.18 28.84 13.73
CA ASN A 28 -26.15 30.22 13.25
C ASN A 28 -25.84 31.26 14.35
N VAL A 29 -24.99 30.91 15.33
CA VAL A 29 -24.56 31.82 16.39
C VAL A 29 -23.04 32.01 16.33
N HIS A 30 -22.55 33.24 16.33
CA HIS A 30 -21.11 33.49 16.23
C HIS A 30 -20.42 33.28 17.58
N ILE A 31 -19.59 32.23 17.64
CA ILE A 31 -18.77 31.90 18.80
C ILE A 31 -17.43 32.62 18.68
N GLU A 32 -17.03 33.35 19.71
CA GLU A 32 -15.64 33.79 19.85
C GLU A 32 -14.78 32.54 20.08
N SER A 33 -13.88 32.22 19.15
CA SER A 33 -13.17 30.93 19.15
C SER A 33 -11.64 31.03 19.04
N VAL A 34 -11.10 32.24 18.95
CA VAL A 34 -9.67 32.47 18.65
C VAL A 34 -8.85 32.78 19.92
N SER A 35 -9.49 33.28 20.98
CA SER A 35 -8.81 33.66 22.22
C SER A 35 -8.57 32.49 23.19
N GLU A 36 -7.56 32.61 24.07
CA GLU A 36 -7.39 31.66 25.19
C GLU A 36 -8.65 31.60 26.07
N ALA A 37 -9.34 32.72 26.24
CA ALA A 37 -10.61 32.81 26.96
C ALA A 37 -11.70 31.94 26.31
N ALA A 38 -11.74 31.87 24.98
CA ALA A 38 -12.66 31.00 24.25
C ALA A 38 -12.37 29.51 24.48
N ASN A 39 -11.09 29.12 24.48
CA ASN A 39 -10.71 27.75 24.81
C ASN A 39 -11.08 27.40 26.27
N ALA A 40 -10.84 28.32 27.20
CA ALA A 40 -11.24 28.17 28.60
C ALA A 40 -12.77 28.10 28.77
N ALA A 41 -13.54 28.83 27.95
CA ALA A 41 -15.00 28.73 27.92
C ALA A 41 -15.47 27.35 27.48
N GLN A 42 -14.90 26.80 26.40
CA GLN A 42 -15.17 25.42 25.99
C GLN A 42 -14.83 24.40 27.09
N GLN A 43 -13.65 24.55 27.71
CA GLN A 43 -13.22 23.70 28.83
C GLN A 43 -14.23 23.70 29.98
N ARG A 44 -14.64 24.89 30.46
CA ARG A 44 -15.62 25.02 31.57
C ARG A 44 -16.95 24.33 31.27
N VAL A 45 -17.39 24.37 30.01
CA VAL A 45 -18.64 23.72 29.59
C VAL A 45 -18.47 22.20 29.57
N PHE A 46 -17.40 21.68 28.96
CA PHE A 46 -17.17 20.23 28.87
C PHE A 46 -16.93 19.58 30.24
N GLU A 47 -16.23 20.26 31.16
CA GLU A 47 -16.06 19.80 32.55
C GLU A 47 -17.40 19.68 33.30
N LYS A 48 -18.38 20.53 32.97
CA LYS A 48 -19.73 20.51 33.57
C LYS A 48 -20.72 19.62 32.82
N THR A 49 -20.34 19.05 31.67
CA THR A 49 -21.22 18.23 30.83
C THR A 49 -20.62 16.86 30.45
N PRO A 50 -20.04 16.07 31.38
CA PRO A 50 -19.44 14.76 31.07
C PRO A 50 -20.45 13.73 30.52
N GLN A 51 -21.75 13.95 30.74
CA GLN A 51 -22.85 13.13 30.26
C GLN A 51 -23.19 13.36 28.77
N LEU A 52 -22.56 14.30 28.09
CA LEU A 52 -22.92 14.68 26.72
C LEU A 52 -22.81 13.48 25.75
N ASN A 53 -23.90 13.21 25.02
CA ASN A 53 -23.99 12.19 23.99
C ASN A 53 -23.96 12.80 22.58
N PHE A 54 -24.48 14.02 22.42
CA PHE A 54 -24.60 14.70 21.13
C PHE A 54 -24.10 16.14 21.21
N LEU A 55 -23.09 16.46 20.39
CA LEU A 55 -22.63 17.82 20.19
C LEU A 55 -22.84 18.22 18.74
N SER A 56 -23.69 19.23 18.51
CA SER A 56 -23.91 19.82 17.19
C SER A 56 -23.63 21.31 17.22
N ILE A 57 -22.68 21.78 16.41
CA ILE A 57 -22.34 23.20 16.26
C ILE A 57 -22.29 23.49 14.77
N THR A 58 -23.28 24.21 14.24
CA THR A 58 -23.40 24.46 12.81
C THR A 58 -23.41 25.95 12.50
N SER A 59 -22.60 26.39 11.53
CA SER A 59 -22.56 27.80 11.09
C SER A 59 -22.25 28.76 12.24
N CYS A 60 -21.34 28.38 13.14
CA CYS A 60 -21.03 29.14 14.35
C CYS A 60 -19.65 29.81 14.33
N SER A 61 -18.94 29.76 13.20
CA SER A 61 -17.59 30.33 13.04
C SER A 61 -16.54 29.73 13.99
N LEU A 62 -16.75 28.50 14.46
CA LEU A 62 -15.83 27.81 15.36
C LEU A 62 -14.49 27.52 14.65
N SER A 63 -13.40 28.11 15.14
CA SER A 63 -12.05 27.91 14.58
C SER A 63 -11.25 26.78 15.23
N HIS A 64 -11.55 26.45 16.49
CA HIS A 64 -10.87 25.38 17.23
C HIS A 64 -11.83 24.66 18.18
N LEU A 65 -11.67 23.34 18.27
CA LEU A 65 -12.35 22.49 19.25
C LEU A 65 -11.38 22.14 20.38
N SER A 66 -11.71 22.51 21.62
CA SER A 66 -10.88 22.23 22.79
C SER A 66 -10.69 20.72 23.00
N SER A 67 -9.46 20.32 23.33
CA SER A 67 -9.13 18.92 23.69
C SER A 67 -9.87 18.40 24.92
N HIS A 68 -10.43 19.30 25.75
CA HIS A 68 -11.22 18.94 26.93
C HIS A 68 -12.54 18.23 26.61
N ILE A 69 -12.96 18.20 25.34
CA ILE A 69 -14.08 17.35 24.91
C ILE A 69 -13.86 15.86 25.25
N GLN A 70 -12.60 15.43 25.44
CA GLN A 70 -12.26 14.09 25.93
C GLN A 70 -12.96 13.67 27.23
N ILE A 71 -13.41 14.64 28.05
CA ILE A 71 -14.16 14.39 29.29
C ILE A 71 -15.55 13.81 28.99
N CYS A 72 -16.12 14.14 27.83
CA CYS A 72 -17.43 13.67 27.37
C CYS A 72 -17.33 12.24 26.80
N ALA A 73 -16.85 11.28 27.58
CA ALA A 73 -16.59 9.90 27.13
C ALA A 73 -17.84 9.14 26.62
N ASN A 74 -19.04 9.68 26.85
CA ASN A 74 -20.30 9.13 26.34
C ASN A 74 -20.71 9.64 24.96
N LEU A 75 -19.94 10.58 24.38
CA LEU A 75 -20.27 11.20 23.11
C LEU A 75 -20.42 10.15 22.01
N SER A 76 -21.60 10.11 21.40
CA SER A 76 -21.91 9.21 20.28
C SER A 76 -21.89 9.93 18.94
N SER A 77 -22.13 11.24 18.93
CA SER A 77 -22.26 12.02 17.70
C SER A 77 -21.61 13.39 17.86
N LEU A 78 -20.62 13.67 17.00
CA LEU A 78 -19.93 14.94 16.90
C LEU A 78 -20.20 15.56 15.52
N VAL A 79 -20.97 16.64 15.48
CA VAL A 79 -21.48 17.26 14.25
C VAL A 79 -21.11 18.74 14.23
N LEU A 80 -20.03 19.09 13.56
CA LEU A 80 -19.46 20.44 13.48
C LEU A 80 -19.46 21.04 12.06
N PRO A 81 -20.53 20.91 11.26
CA PRO A 81 -20.49 21.33 9.86
C PRO A 81 -20.52 22.86 9.71
N THR A 82 -19.93 23.37 8.64
CA THR A 82 -19.97 24.80 8.27
C THR A 82 -19.34 25.68 9.35
N ASN A 83 -18.11 25.36 9.75
CA ASN A 83 -17.33 26.20 10.67
C ASN A 83 -15.98 26.56 10.01
N CYS A 84 -15.02 27.01 10.81
CA CYS A 84 -13.70 27.45 10.36
C CYS A 84 -12.59 26.58 10.97
N LEU A 85 -12.89 25.31 11.26
CA LEU A 85 -11.93 24.39 11.90
C LEU A 85 -10.79 24.11 10.93
N THR A 86 -9.55 24.34 11.36
CA THR A 86 -8.35 23.98 10.60
C THR A 86 -7.79 22.62 11.01
N SER A 87 -8.07 22.17 12.23
CA SER A 87 -7.65 20.88 12.75
C SER A 87 -8.61 20.38 13.83
N LEU A 88 -8.52 19.09 14.14
CA LEU A 88 -9.20 18.46 15.26
C LEU A 88 -8.18 18.06 16.34
N PRO A 89 -8.53 18.15 17.63
CA PRO A 89 -7.64 17.69 18.70
C PRO A 89 -7.42 16.16 18.61
N ASP A 90 -6.20 15.73 18.92
CA ASP A 90 -5.82 14.31 18.90
C ASP A 90 -6.25 13.59 20.19
N ILE A 91 -7.57 13.40 20.36
CA ILE A 91 -8.19 12.88 21.58
C ILE A 91 -9.21 11.76 21.36
N PHE A 92 -9.38 11.28 20.11
CA PHE A 92 -10.47 10.39 19.76
C PHE A 92 -10.38 9.01 20.45
N ASP A 93 -9.19 8.63 20.92
CA ASP A 93 -8.93 7.45 21.76
C ASP A 93 -9.71 7.48 23.09
N LYS A 94 -10.11 8.67 23.54
CA LYS A 94 -10.87 8.89 24.78
C LYS A 94 -12.38 8.97 24.54
N LEU A 95 -12.83 8.84 23.29
CA LEU A 95 -14.24 8.90 22.89
C LEU A 95 -14.71 7.57 22.27
N PRO A 96 -14.63 6.43 22.99
CA PRO A 96 -14.83 5.08 22.44
C PRO A 96 -16.29 4.75 22.07
N LYS A 97 -17.22 5.69 22.25
CA LYS A 97 -18.64 5.54 21.90
C LYS A 97 -19.05 6.31 20.66
N LEU A 98 -18.13 7.07 20.05
CA LEU A 98 -18.42 7.83 18.84
C LEU A 98 -18.81 6.90 17.69
N LYS A 99 -19.96 7.23 17.09
CA LYS A 99 -20.55 6.56 15.93
C LYS A 99 -20.61 7.49 14.72
N ILE A 100 -20.77 8.78 14.94
CA ILE A 100 -20.92 9.76 13.85
C ILE A 100 -19.93 10.89 14.08
N ILE A 101 -19.11 11.16 13.07
CA ILE A 101 -18.30 12.36 12.96
C ILE A 101 -18.70 13.05 11.66
N ASP A 102 -19.19 14.28 11.77
CA ASP A 102 -19.41 15.18 10.66
C ASP A 102 -18.68 16.49 10.92
N VAL A 103 -17.64 16.75 10.15
CA VAL A 103 -16.85 17.98 10.18
C VAL A 103 -16.84 18.63 8.80
N SER A 104 -17.92 18.46 8.05
CA SER A 104 -18.03 18.98 6.69
C SER A 104 -18.01 20.51 6.62
N HIS A 105 -17.60 21.08 5.49
CA HIS A 105 -17.51 22.53 5.30
C HIS A 105 -16.65 23.20 6.38
N ASN A 106 -15.41 22.75 6.49
CA ASN A 106 -14.38 23.34 7.35
C ASN A 106 -13.09 23.52 6.52
N GLU A 107 -11.97 23.82 7.18
CA GLU A 107 -10.67 24.05 6.56
C GLU A 107 -9.63 23.00 6.97
N ILE A 108 -10.09 21.78 7.29
CA ILE A 108 -9.24 20.70 7.80
C ILE A 108 -8.36 20.15 6.69
N ASP A 109 -7.05 20.07 6.93
CA ASP A 109 -6.05 19.50 6.02
C ASP A 109 -5.55 18.12 6.47
N VAL A 110 -5.59 17.83 7.79
CA VAL A 110 -5.19 16.55 8.38
C VAL A 110 -6.16 16.12 9.48
N LEU A 111 -6.57 14.86 9.42
CA LEU A 111 -7.32 14.18 10.48
C LEU A 111 -6.36 13.55 11.51
N PRO A 112 -6.69 13.60 12.82
CA PRO A 112 -5.78 13.15 13.86
C PRO A 112 -5.58 11.62 13.88
N PRO A 113 -4.38 11.13 14.23
CA PRO A 113 -4.09 9.69 14.31
C PRO A 113 -5.02 8.89 15.22
N SER A 114 -5.44 9.46 16.35
CA SER A 114 -6.37 8.82 17.29
C SER A 114 -7.73 8.46 16.69
N LEU A 115 -8.14 9.08 15.58
CA LEU A 115 -9.39 8.72 14.89
C LEU A 115 -9.39 7.25 14.45
N SER A 116 -8.22 6.67 14.18
CA SER A 116 -8.07 5.25 13.82
C SER A 116 -8.52 4.26 14.91
N ASN A 117 -8.64 4.70 16.17
CA ASN A 117 -9.03 3.83 17.28
C ASN A 117 -10.55 3.79 17.53
N LEU A 118 -11.35 4.49 16.72
CA LEU A 118 -12.82 4.50 16.83
C LEU A 118 -13.46 3.27 16.18
N ASP A 119 -13.33 2.12 16.83
CA ASP A 119 -13.85 0.82 16.36
C ASP A 119 -15.38 0.79 16.13
N LYS A 120 -16.14 1.69 16.78
CA LYS A 120 -17.59 1.84 16.67
C LYS A 120 -18.04 2.93 15.70
N LEU A 121 -17.12 3.60 15.00
CA LEU A 121 -17.50 4.68 14.08
C LEU A 121 -18.31 4.10 12.91
N GLU A 122 -19.52 4.60 12.71
CA GLU A 122 -20.46 4.17 11.68
C GLU A 122 -20.46 5.12 10.46
N SER A 123 -20.26 6.42 10.69
CA SER A 123 -20.26 7.45 9.66
C SER A 123 -19.14 8.47 9.86
N LEU A 124 -18.30 8.63 8.84
CA LEU A 124 -17.25 9.65 8.78
C LEU A 124 -17.53 10.58 7.59
N ILE A 125 -17.91 11.81 7.89
CA ILE A 125 -18.25 12.86 6.93
C ILE A 125 -17.24 14.00 7.09
N VAL A 126 -16.38 14.14 6.11
CA VAL A 126 -15.30 15.15 6.05
C VAL A 126 -15.37 15.95 4.74
N ALA A 127 -16.56 16.01 4.16
CA ALA A 127 -16.80 16.69 2.89
C ALA A 127 -16.51 18.20 2.96
N ASN A 128 -16.09 18.83 1.85
CA ASN A 128 -15.79 20.27 1.81
C ASN A 128 -14.73 20.67 2.84
N ASN A 129 -13.54 20.08 2.72
CA ASN A 129 -12.35 20.39 3.53
C ASN A 129 -11.13 20.55 2.59
N LYS A 130 -9.92 20.64 3.16
CA LYS A 130 -8.65 20.75 2.42
C LYS A 130 -7.84 19.44 2.46
N LEU A 131 -8.50 18.30 2.68
CA LEU A 131 -7.82 17.01 2.85
C LEU A 131 -7.15 16.55 1.55
N THR A 132 -5.93 16.05 1.69
CA THR A 132 -5.19 15.28 0.67
C THR A 132 -5.17 13.80 1.05
N GLU A 133 -4.59 12.95 0.21
CA GLU A 133 -4.46 11.51 0.50
C GLU A 133 -3.64 11.21 1.76
N THR A 134 -2.71 12.10 2.15
CA THR A 134 -1.90 12.00 3.38
C THR A 134 -2.62 12.53 4.61
N GLY A 135 -3.74 13.24 4.44
CA GLY A 135 -4.53 13.82 5.52
C GLY A 135 -5.41 12.81 6.27
N PHE A 136 -5.38 11.52 5.91
CA PHE A 136 -6.15 10.48 6.57
C PHE A 136 -5.27 9.59 7.44
N PRO A 137 -5.71 9.23 8.66
CA PRO A 137 -5.07 8.19 9.45
C PRO A 137 -5.39 6.81 8.87
N ASP A 138 -4.91 5.76 9.54
CA ASP A 138 -5.28 4.40 9.19
C ASP A 138 -6.77 4.13 9.45
N LEU A 139 -7.59 4.26 8.40
CA LEU A 139 -9.02 3.96 8.45
C LEU A 139 -9.31 2.46 8.54
N SER A 140 -8.32 1.57 8.35
CA SER A 140 -8.56 0.11 8.25
C SER A 140 -9.15 -0.51 9.52
N LYS A 141 -8.95 0.15 10.66
CA LYS A 141 -9.44 -0.24 11.99
C LYS A 141 -10.90 0.16 12.26
N LEU A 142 -11.49 1.00 11.41
CA LEU A 142 -12.87 1.46 11.55
C LEU A 142 -13.86 0.39 11.05
N VAL A 143 -13.84 -0.78 11.70
CA VAL A 143 -14.55 -1.98 11.23
C VAL A 143 -16.07 -1.84 11.19
N GLN A 144 -16.64 -0.87 11.93
CA GLN A 144 -18.07 -0.54 11.88
C GLN A 144 -18.40 0.57 10.88
N LEU A 145 -17.44 1.05 10.07
CA LEU A 145 -17.71 2.16 9.15
C LEU A 145 -18.59 1.70 8.00
N HIS A 146 -19.70 2.40 7.81
CA HIS A 146 -20.71 2.10 6.80
C HIS A 146 -20.82 3.23 5.76
N VAL A 147 -20.58 4.48 6.19
CA VAL A 147 -20.64 5.70 5.37
C VAL A 147 -19.31 6.44 5.46
N PHE A 148 -18.69 6.67 4.30
CA PHE A 148 -17.50 7.51 4.15
C PHE A 148 -17.77 8.59 3.11
N ASP A 149 -17.74 9.85 3.54
CA ASP A 149 -17.88 11.00 2.65
C ASP A 149 -16.68 11.93 2.79
N ALA A 150 -15.85 11.98 1.74
CA ALA A 150 -14.73 12.89 1.58
C ALA A 150 -14.87 13.71 0.28
N SER A 151 -16.11 13.99 -0.14
CA SER A 151 -16.36 14.81 -1.32
C SER A 151 -15.89 16.26 -1.14
N HIS A 152 -15.62 16.98 -2.22
CA HIS A 152 -15.15 18.38 -2.17
C HIS A 152 -13.88 18.54 -1.33
N ASN A 153 -12.84 17.76 -1.65
CA ASN A 153 -11.52 17.86 -1.04
C ASN A 153 -10.45 17.97 -2.15
N CYS A 154 -9.17 17.83 -1.78
CA CYS A 154 -8.03 17.88 -2.68
C CYS A 154 -7.43 16.49 -2.94
N LEU A 155 -8.25 15.42 -2.93
CA LEU A 155 -7.75 14.05 -3.04
C LEU A 155 -7.25 13.75 -4.45
N SER A 156 -5.95 13.44 -4.58
CA SER A 156 -5.35 12.91 -5.81
C SER A 156 -5.60 11.41 -6.01
N SER A 157 -5.84 10.71 -4.90
CA SER A 157 -6.17 9.29 -4.86
C SER A 157 -7.12 9.00 -3.69
N ILE A 158 -7.89 7.93 -3.80
CA ILE A 158 -8.71 7.47 -2.66
C ILE A 158 -7.77 6.80 -1.64
N PRO A 159 -7.87 7.11 -0.33
CA PRO A 159 -6.98 6.51 0.67
C PRO A 159 -7.08 4.98 0.62
N ALA A 160 -5.93 4.29 0.50
CA ALA A 160 -5.87 2.84 0.32
C ALA A 160 -6.56 2.08 1.48
N THR A 161 -6.55 2.66 2.68
CA THR A 161 -7.17 2.12 3.90
C THR A 161 -8.70 2.03 3.82
N VAL A 162 -9.35 2.81 2.94
CA VAL A 162 -10.80 2.71 2.65
C VAL A 162 -11.14 1.37 1.98
N ALA A 163 -10.23 0.84 1.14
CA ALA A 163 -10.36 -0.44 0.46
C ALA A 163 -9.65 -1.58 1.22
N SER A 164 -9.71 -1.56 2.55
CA SER A 164 -9.11 -2.57 3.42
C SER A 164 -10.07 -3.73 3.74
N GLU A 165 -9.52 -4.85 4.20
CA GLU A 165 -10.33 -6.01 4.62
C GLU A 165 -11.28 -5.68 5.77
N GLY A 166 -10.85 -4.84 6.73
CA GLY A 166 -11.66 -4.43 7.87
C GLY A 166 -12.95 -3.73 7.47
N LEU A 167 -12.88 -2.80 6.50
CA LEU A 167 -14.02 -2.01 6.04
C LEU A 167 -14.91 -2.76 5.03
N SER A 168 -14.36 -3.77 4.35
CA SER A 168 -15.05 -4.52 3.28
C SER A 168 -16.37 -5.18 3.70
N THR A 169 -16.55 -5.43 5.00
CA THR A 169 -17.70 -6.14 5.55
C THR A 169 -18.94 -5.27 5.77
N ARG A 170 -18.75 -3.94 5.87
CA ARG A 170 -19.81 -3.01 6.31
C ARG A 170 -19.92 -1.75 5.47
N LEU A 171 -18.82 -1.30 4.88
CA LEU A 171 -18.80 -0.08 4.07
C LEU A 171 -19.71 -0.23 2.85
N HIS A 172 -20.77 0.58 2.80
CA HIS A 172 -21.78 0.51 1.75
C HIS A 172 -21.98 1.82 0.98
N THR A 173 -21.52 2.94 1.54
CA THR A 173 -21.62 4.26 0.88
C THR A 173 -20.25 4.92 0.89
N ILE A 174 -19.73 5.21 -0.30
CA ILE A 174 -18.50 6.00 -0.51
C ILE A 174 -18.86 7.19 -1.38
N ASN A 175 -18.55 8.38 -0.88
CA ASN A 175 -18.66 9.62 -1.64
C ASN A 175 -17.31 10.34 -1.65
N VAL A 176 -16.71 10.44 -2.83
CA VAL A 176 -15.44 11.14 -3.09
C VAL A 176 -15.60 12.06 -4.31
N ALA A 177 -16.83 12.52 -4.56
CA ALA A 177 -17.14 13.46 -5.63
C ALA A 177 -16.40 14.79 -5.47
N ASN A 178 -16.18 15.54 -6.54
CA ASN A 178 -15.52 16.85 -6.50
C ASN A 178 -14.12 16.78 -5.85
N ASN A 179 -13.26 15.93 -6.41
CA ASN A 179 -11.86 15.80 -6.01
C ASN A 179 -10.97 15.85 -7.28
N VAL A 180 -9.69 15.51 -7.15
CA VAL A 180 -8.75 15.42 -8.27
C VAL A 180 -8.27 13.99 -8.51
N ILE A 181 -9.13 13.01 -8.23
CA ILE A 181 -8.80 11.58 -8.30
C ILE A 181 -8.63 11.14 -9.76
N GLU A 182 -7.49 10.54 -10.07
CA GLU A 182 -7.18 10.10 -11.45
C GLU A 182 -7.52 8.64 -11.75
N GLN A 183 -7.63 7.81 -10.71
CA GLN A 183 -7.88 6.37 -10.85
C GLN A 183 -8.64 5.79 -9.66
N ILE A 184 -9.41 4.74 -9.94
CA ILE A 184 -10.02 3.89 -8.91
C ILE A 184 -9.07 2.71 -8.70
N PRO A 185 -8.54 2.50 -7.48
CA PRO A 185 -7.61 1.41 -7.20
C PRO A 185 -8.28 0.04 -7.37
N ASP A 186 -7.52 -0.98 -7.77
CA ASP A 186 -8.03 -2.34 -7.96
C ASP A 186 -8.46 -3.00 -6.64
N GLU A 187 -7.91 -2.51 -5.52
CA GLU A 187 -8.26 -2.91 -4.16
C GLU A 187 -9.75 -2.70 -3.87
N PHE A 188 -10.44 -1.79 -4.56
CA PHE A 188 -11.89 -1.60 -4.44
C PHE A 188 -12.68 -2.88 -4.72
N ALA A 189 -12.11 -3.85 -5.44
CA ALA A 189 -12.72 -5.15 -5.66
C ALA A 189 -13.11 -5.86 -4.35
N ILE A 190 -12.46 -5.57 -3.22
CA ILE A 190 -12.77 -6.20 -1.94
C ILE A 190 -14.09 -5.73 -1.32
N LEU A 191 -14.57 -4.55 -1.68
CA LEU A 191 -15.74 -3.90 -1.09
C LEU A 191 -17.07 -4.52 -1.56
N LYS A 192 -17.30 -5.79 -1.23
CA LYS A 192 -18.46 -6.56 -1.70
C LYS A 192 -19.81 -6.05 -1.19
N GLN A 193 -19.80 -5.18 -0.17
CA GLN A 193 -21.00 -4.55 0.37
C GLN A 193 -21.30 -3.15 -0.18
N LEU A 194 -20.43 -2.60 -1.03
CA LEU A 194 -20.60 -1.26 -1.61
C LEU A 194 -21.87 -1.20 -2.44
N LYS A 195 -22.78 -0.28 -2.07
CA LYS A 195 -24.08 -0.05 -2.73
C LYS A 195 -24.08 1.28 -3.46
N ASP A 196 -23.54 2.32 -2.83
CA ASP A 196 -23.58 3.69 -3.34
C ASP A 196 -22.15 4.20 -3.48
N PHE A 197 -21.73 4.46 -4.71
CA PHE A 197 -20.42 5.00 -5.00
C PHE A 197 -20.53 6.26 -5.86
N LYS A 198 -20.14 7.40 -5.30
CA LYS A 198 -20.11 8.69 -5.99
C LYS A 198 -18.67 9.14 -6.16
N ILE A 199 -18.26 9.33 -7.41
CA ILE A 199 -16.93 9.81 -7.79
C ILE A 199 -17.04 10.79 -8.98
N ASN A 200 -18.19 11.45 -9.12
CA ASN A 200 -18.41 12.47 -10.12
C ASN A 200 -17.54 13.71 -9.87
N HIS A 201 -17.32 14.53 -10.90
CA HIS A 201 -16.40 15.68 -10.83
C HIS A 201 -15.00 15.29 -10.33
N ASN A 202 -14.34 14.38 -11.06
CA ASN A 202 -12.98 13.94 -10.80
C ASN A 202 -12.18 13.89 -12.11
N LYS A 203 -10.95 13.38 -12.07
CA LYS A 203 -10.03 13.31 -13.21
C LYS A 203 -9.83 11.87 -13.71
N LEU A 204 -10.84 11.00 -13.57
CA LEU A 204 -10.73 9.61 -14.01
C LEU A 204 -10.54 9.55 -15.53
N LYS A 205 -9.44 8.93 -15.96
CA LYS A 205 -9.06 8.80 -17.39
C LYS A 205 -9.39 7.44 -17.98
N LEU A 206 -9.29 6.37 -17.17
CA LEU A 206 -9.43 4.99 -17.64
C LEU A 206 -10.81 4.41 -17.29
N THR A 207 -11.31 3.53 -18.14
CA THR A 207 -12.54 2.76 -17.87
C THR A 207 -12.27 1.75 -16.75
N PRO A 208 -12.84 1.93 -15.53
CA PRO A 208 -12.36 1.26 -14.32
C PRO A 208 -12.92 -0.17 -14.18
N GLY A 209 -12.20 -1.16 -14.71
CA GLY A 209 -12.61 -2.57 -14.73
C GLY A 209 -13.02 -3.14 -13.36
N VAL A 210 -12.46 -2.59 -12.28
CA VAL A 210 -12.75 -2.96 -10.88
C VAL A 210 -14.24 -2.84 -10.51
N LEU A 211 -14.98 -1.89 -11.11
CA LEU A 211 -16.40 -1.68 -10.77
C LEU A 211 -17.27 -2.88 -11.10
N ALA A 212 -16.91 -3.65 -12.13
CA ALA A 212 -17.63 -4.87 -12.50
C ALA A 212 -17.55 -5.98 -11.43
N GLN A 213 -16.63 -5.87 -10.48
CA GLN A 213 -16.42 -6.85 -9.40
C GLN A 213 -17.21 -6.53 -8.13
N LEU A 214 -18.02 -5.47 -8.14
CA LEU A 214 -18.84 -5.00 -7.03
C LEU A 214 -20.28 -5.52 -7.16
N PRO A 215 -20.65 -6.63 -6.49
CA PRO A 215 -21.90 -7.33 -6.77
C PRO A 215 -23.15 -6.61 -6.26
N LYS A 216 -23.00 -5.70 -5.28
CA LYS A 216 -24.11 -5.02 -4.61
C LYS A 216 -24.28 -3.56 -5.01
N LEU A 217 -23.52 -3.08 -6.01
CA LEU A 217 -23.55 -1.68 -6.43
C LEU A 217 -24.89 -1.35 -7.09
N LYS A 218 -25.61 -0.38 -6.52
CA LYS A 218 -26.94 0.06 -6.94
C LYS A 218 -26.94 1.48 -7.47
N MET A 219 -26.17 2.35 -6.84
CA MET A 219 -25.98 3.74 -7.24
C MET A 219 -24.52 3.96 -7.58
N LEU A 220 -24.26 4.45 -8.78
CA LEU A 220 -22.93 4.76 -9.27
C LEU A 220 -23.01 6.07 -10.03
N ASP A 221 -22.26 7.06 -9.58
CA ASP A 221 -22.12 8.33 -10.28
C ASP A 221 -20.66 8.52 -10.69
N LEU A 222 -20.43 8.45 -12.00
CA LEU A 222 -19.15 8.65 -12.68
C LEU A 222 -19.17 9.90 -13.57
N SER A 223 -20.26 10.69 -13.52
CA SER A 223 -20.42 11.86 -14.38
C SER A 223 -19.29 12.87 -14.17
N GLU A 224 -19.05 13.72 -15.16
CA GLU A 224 -18.10 14.83 -15.04
C GLU A 224 -16.67 14.33 -14.72
N ASN A 225 -16.25 13.27 -15.43
CA ASN A 225 -14.89 12.73 -15.46
C ASN A 225 -14.30 12.82 -16.88
N GLN A 226 -13.01 12.51 -17.04
CA GLN A 226 -12.25 12.72 -18.28
C GLN A 226 -11.86 11.39 -18.95
N PHE A 227 -12.81 10.47 -19.12
CA PHE A 227 -12.52 9.14 -19.66
C PHE A 227 -12.05 9.19 -21.13
N HIS A 228 -10.94 8.50 -21.44
CA HIS A 228 -10.38 8.42 -22.79
C HIS A 228 -11.33 7.72 -23.78
N ASP A 229 -12.11 6.74 -23.32
CA ASP A 229 -13.13 6.09 -24.14
C ASP A 229 -14.36 7.01 -24.27
N THR A 230 -14.51 7.65 -25.42
CA THR A 230 -15.63 8.58 -25.72
C THR A 230 -17.02 7.93 -25.65
N ARG A 231 -17.12 6.63 -25.87
CA ARG A 231 -18.38 5.89 -25.73
C ARG A 231 -18.69 5.66 -24.26
N PHE A 232 -17.69 5.24 -23.49
CA PHE A 232 -17.83 5.12 -22.04
C PHE A 232 -18.13 6.47 -21.38
N ASN A 233 -17.46 7.55 -21.82
CA ASN A 233 -17.67 8.89 -21.28
C ASN A 233 -19.11 9.36 -21.48
N ARG A 234 -19.69 9.15 -22.68
CA ARG A 234 -21.11 9.44 -22.93
C ARG A 234 -22.04 8.60 -22.06
N LEU A 235 -21.73 7.32 -21.88
CA LEU A 235 -22.50 6.41 -21.03
C LEU A 235 -22.44 6.81 -19.54
N ALA A 236 -21.27 7.25 -19.05
CA ALA A 236 -21.06 7.69 -17.68
C ALA A 236 -21.80 9.01 -17.36
N ASN A 237 -21.97 9.88 -18.36
CA ASN A 237 -22.68 11.16 -18.23
C ASN A 237 -24.19 11.08 -18.57
N ASP A 238 -24.67 9.93 -19.05
CA ASP A 238 -26.09 9.76 -19.36
C ASP A 238 -26.89 9.52 -18.07
N LYS A 239 -27.66 10.53 -17.67
CA LYS A 239 -28.53 10.50 -16.48
C LYS A 239 -29.59 9.39 -16.51
N ARG A 240 -29.86 8.78 -17.67
CA ARG A 240 -30.82 7.68 -17.85
C ARG A 240 -30.14 6.31 -17.86
N ALA A 241 -28.81 6.25 -17.89
CA ALA A 241 -28.08 5.00 -17.92
C ALA A 241 -28.28 4.22 -16.62
N LYS A 242 -28.68 2.95 -16.76
CA LYS A 242 -28.76 2.05 -15.62
C LYS A 242 -27.35 1.66 -15.19
N VAL A 243 -27.11 1.58 -13.87
CA VAL A 243 -25.83 1.08 -13.32
C VAL A 243 -25.46 -0.27 -13.91
N SER A 244 -26.42 -1.18 -14.13
CA SER A 244 -26.19 -2.48 -14.77
C SER A 244 -25.61 -2.37 -16.18
N ALA A 245 -25.98 -1.35 -16.96
CA ALA A 245 -25.45 -1.13 -18.31
C ALA A 245 -24.01 -0.59 -18.26
N ILE A 246 -23.72 0.32 -17.32
CA ILE A 246 -22.36 0.81 -17.05
C ILE A 246 -21.47 -0.37 -16.63
N LEU A 247 -21.91 -1.18 -15.67
CA LEU A 247 -21.16 -2.34 -15.19
C LEU A 247 -20.94 -3.38 -16.28
N ALA A 248 -21.94 -3.65 -17.14
CA ALA A 248 -21.77 -4.55 -18.27
C ALA A 248 -20.77 -4.03 -19.32
N TYR A 249 -20.77 -2.72 -19.57
CA TYR A 249 -19.80 -2.09 -20.46
C TYR A 249 -18.39 -2.20 -19.89
N VAL A 250 -18.21 -1.86 -18.62
CA VAL A 250 -16.94 -1.93 -17.91
C VAL A 250 -16.43 -3.37 -17.78
N ALA A 251 -17.31 -4.36 -17.60
CA ALA A 251 -16.91 -5.77 -17.57
C ALA A 251 -16.30 -6.25 -18.90
N LYS A 252 -16.77 -5.68 -20.03
CA LYS A 252 -16.33 -6.04 -21.38
C LYS A 252 -15.13 -5.22 -21.87
N ASN A 253 -15.15 -3.92 -21.61
CA ASN A 253 -14.23 -2.94 -22.20
C ASN A 253 -13.38 -2.21 -21.15
N GLY A 254 -13.60 -2.48 -19.86
CA GLY A 254 -12.81 -1.92 -18.78
C GLY A 254 -11.38 -2.36 -18.90
N VAL A 255 -10.47 -1.42 -18.65
CA VAL A 255 -9.06 -1.75 -18.54
C VAL A 255 -8.91 -2.59 -17.29
N LYS A 256 -8.61 -3.88 -17.48
CA LYS A 256 -7.99 -4.68 -16.42
C LYS A 256 -6.54 -4.22 -16.41
N CYS A 257 -6.21 -3.25 -15.58
CA CYS A 257 -4.87 -2.70 -15.57
C CYS A 257 -3.87 -3.68 -14.95
N SER A 258 -3.46 -4.66 -15.75
CA SER A 258 -2.04 -4.95 -15.91
C SER A 258 -1.40 -3.79 -16.71
N ASN A 259 -0.53 -3.00 -16.05
CA ASN A 259 0.52 -2.08 -16.55
C ASN A 259 0.24 -1.17 -17.81
N SER A 260 0.14 0.17 -17.57
CA SER A 260 0.65 1.40 -18.29
C SER A 260 0.86 1.45 -19.84
N PRO A 261 1.31 2.56 -20.53
CA PRO A 261 1.36 4.04 -20.33
C PRO A 261 0.92 4.91 -21.58
N ALA A 262 0.88 6.26 -21.50
CA ALA A 262 1.16 7.29 -22.57
C ALA A 262 0.71 8.72 -22.10
N ARG A 263 1.46 9.84 -22.11
CA ARG A 263 2.34 10.61 -23.05
C ARG A 263 1.65 11.79 -23.79
N GLY A 264 2.21 13.01 -23.61
CA GLY A 264 2.20 14.19 -24.53
C GLY A 264 1.19 15.30 -24.18
N GLY A 265 1.48 16.62 -24.21
CA GLY A 265 2.61 17.41 -24.72
C GLY A 265 2.45 18.92 -24.46
N ASN A 266 3.51 19.68 -24.77
CA ASN A 266 3.85 21.12 -24.60
C ASN A 266 2.76 22.19 -24.84
N VAL A 267 2.93 23.39 -24.25
CA VAL A 267 3.31 24.68 -24.91
C VAL A 267 3.47 25.84 -23.86
N ASP A 268 4.65 26.47 -23.91
CA ASP A 268 5.10 27.86 -23.64
C ASP A 268 5.08 28.58 -22.27
N GLU A 269 6.33 28.77 -21.80
CA GLU A 269 7.04 29.99 -21.40
C GLU A 269 6.53 30.97 -20.32
N ALA A 270 7.44 31.13 -19.35
CA ALA A 270 7.84 32.34 -18.63
C ALA A 270 6.97 32.86 -17.47
N SER A 271 7.29 32.40 -16.26
CA SER A 271 7.85 33.29 -15.22
C SER A 271 8.24 32.49 -13.96
N SER A 272 9.33 32.93 -13.35
CA SER A 272 10.10 32.29 -12.29
C SER A 272 9.34 32.06 -10.97
N ALA A 273 9.41 30.84 -10.44
CA ALA A 273 9.60 30.57 -9.01
C ALA A 273 10.07 29.12 -8.80
N HIS A 274 11.13 28.96 -8.02
CA HIS A 274 11.95 27.77 -7.79
C HIS A 274 11.23 26.42 -7.61
N ALA A 275 11.60 25.44 -8.44
CA ALA A 275 11.47 24.01 -8.17
C ALA A 275 12.88 23.41 -8.04
N ALA A 276 13.19 22.85 -6.87
CA ALA A 276 14.38 22.03 -6.67
C ALA A 276 14.01 20.57 -6.94
N SER A 277 14.73 19.96 -7.87
CA SER A 277 14.77 18.53 -8.14
C SER A 277 15.58 17.82 -7.04
N ASP A 278 14.97 16.90 -6.30
CA ASP A 278 15.71 15.95 -5.46
C ASP A 278 16.15 14.74 -6.31
N ASP A 279 17.28 14.91 -7.01
CA ASP A 279 18.06 13.81 -7.57
C ASP A 279 19.11 13.40 -6.53
N ASN A 280 18.73 12.53 -5.59
CA ASN A 280 19.69 11.95 -4.63
C ASN A 280 20.26 10.64 -5.23
N PRO A 281 21.57 10.55 -5.50
CA PRO A 281 22.19 9.39 -6.15
C PRO A 281 22.13 8.14 -5.25
N LEU A 282 22.00 6.95 -5.87
CA LEU A 282 21.87 5.69 -5.13
C LEU A 282 23.18 5.36 -4.39
N LEU A 283 23.13 5.19 -3.07
CA LEU A 283 24.31 4.84 -2.27
C LEU A 283 24.67 3.35 -2.45
N VAL A 284 25.88 3.08 -2.92
CA VAL A 284 26.46 1.74 -3.06
C VAL A 284 27.66 1.59 -2.13
N ARG A 285 27.61 0.66 -1.19
CA ARG A 285 28.72 0.36 -0.27
C ARG A 285 29.55 -0.81 -0.80
N THR A 286 30.86 -0.63 -0.88
CA THR A 286 31.82 -1.60 -1.42
C THR A 286 32.90 -1.95 -0.39
N GLY A 287 33.57 -3.09 -0.58
CA GLY A 287 34.68 -3.50 0.27
C GLY A 287 34.28 -4.19 1.58
N ILE A 288 33.06 -4.70 1.69
CA ILE A 288 32.56 -5.42 2.87
C ILE A 288 33.00 -6.89 2.78
N GLU A 289 33.92 -7.33 3.67
CA GLU A 289 34.58 -8.64 3.54
C GLU A 289 33.67 -9.84 3.80
N ASN A 290 32.75 -9.73 4.76
CA ASN A 290 31.85 -10.82 5.14
C ASN A 290 30.74 -11.10 4.10
N LEU A 291 30.48 -10.19 3.16
CA LEU A 291 29.49 -10.34 2.10
C LEU A 291 30.05 -11.09 0.89
N THR A 292 30.34 -12.37 1.09
CA THR A 292 30.88 -13.28 0.07
C THR A 292 30.04 -14.55 -0.08
N VAL A 293 29.81 -14.97 -1.32
CA VAL A 293 29.20 -16.26 -1.70
C VAL A 293 30.25 -17.17 -2.33
N ARG A 294 30.35 -18.40 -1.85
CA ARG A 294 31.23 -19.43 -2.42
C ARG A 294 30.46 -20.26 -3.43
N ARG A 295 30.77 -20.11 -4.71
CA ARG A 295 30.26 -20.96 -5.79
C ARG A 295 31.07 -22.26 -5.84
N HIS A 296 30.38 -23.39 -5.81
CA HIS A 296 30.98 -24.71 -5.96
C HIS A 296 30.89 -25.17 -7.43
N PRO A 297 31.93 -25.83 -7.98
CA PRO A 297 31.95 -26.25 -9.39
C PRO A 297 30.77 -27.14 -9.81
N SER A 298 30.16 -27.86 -8.86
CA SER A 298 29.00 -28.73 -9.13
C SER A 298 27.80 -28.00 -9.73
N VAL A 299 27.67 -26.69 -9.54
CA VAL A 299 26.55 -25.91 -10.09
C VAL A 299 26.77 -25.44 -11.53
N ALA A 300 27.99 -25.56 -12.04
CA ALA A 300 28.40 -25.02 -13.33
C ALA A 300 27.59 -25.59 -14.51
N GLU A 301 27.24 -26.88 -14.46
CA GLU A 301 26.53 -27.55 -15.56
C GLU A 301 25.01 -27.38 -15.49
N ILE A 302 24.46 -26.94 -14.35
CA ILE A 302 23.02 -26.92 -14.11
C ILE A 302 22.47 -25.50 -14.12
N ARG A 303 23.15 -24.58 -13.42
CA ARG A 303 22.74 -23.17 -13.27
C ARG A 303 23.95 -22.29 -12.90
N PRO A 304 24.89 -22.07 -13.84
CA PRO A 304 26.22 -21.55 -13.55
C PRO A 304 26.28 -20.12 -13.00
N TYR A 305 25.30 -19.27 -13.32
CA TYR A 305 25.41 -17.83 -13.08
C TYR A 305 24.62 -17.41 -11.84
N LEU A 306 25.26 -16.59 -11.00
CA LEU A 306 24.69 -16.00 -9.79
C LEU A 306 25.23 -14.57 -9.61
N VAL A 307 24.34 -13.65 -9.25
CA VAL A 307 24.70 -12.33 -8.70
C VAL A 307 23.88 -12.10 -7.44
N CYS A 308 24.47 -11.43 -6.46
CA CYS A 308 23.83 -11.11 -5.21
C CYS A 308 24.10 -9.65 -4.84
N CYS A 309 23.24 -9.07 -4.01
CA CYS A 309 23.51 -7.85 -3.25
C CYS A 309 22.66 -7.81 -1.99
N VAL A 310 22.94 -6.85 -1.11
CA VAL A 310 22.07 -6.57 0.04
C VAL A 310 21.37 -5.23 -0.17
N PHE A 311 20.06 -5.24 -0.06
CA PHE A 311 19.24 -4.03 0.01
C PHE A 311 19.16 -3.61 1.47
N ASN A 312 19.54 -2.38 1.79
CA ASN A 312 19.50 -1.80 3.13
C ASN A 312 18.54 -0.62 3.19
N ASN A 313 18.10 -0.27 4.40
CA ASN A 313 17.06 0.74 4.65
C ASN A 313 15.74 0.38 3.96
N VAL A 314 15.42 -0.91 3.93
CA VAL A 314 14.17 -1.41 3.41
C VAL A 314 13.11 -1.23 4.49
N ASP A 315 12.01 -0.53 4.18
CA ASP A 315 10.84 -0.45 5.06
C ASP A 315 9.72 -1.30 4.47
N LEU A 316 9.53 -2.51 5.02
CA LEU A 316 8.49 -3.43 4.59
C LEU A 316 7.16 -3.25 5.32
N ASN A 317 6.91 -2.09 5.95
CA ASN A 317 5.62 -1.79 6.56
C ASN A 317 4.55 -1.39 5.52
N GLY A 318 3.28 -1.56 5.88
CA GLY A 318 2.13 -1.18 5.05
C GLY A 318 2.12 -1.84 3.67
N ASP A 319 1.97 -1.04 2.61
CA ASP A 319 1.88 -1.51 1.23
C ASP A 319 3.23 -1.79 0.57
N ALA A 320 4.34 -1.34 1.17
CA ALA A 320 5.68 -1.53 0.61
C ALA A 320 6.04 -3.01 0.45
N PHE A 321 5.65 -3.85 1.43
CA PHE A 321 5.80 -5.31 1.34
C PHE A 321 5.06 -5.90 0.14
N LYS A 322 3.78 -5.55 -0.02
CA LYS A 322 2.97 -6.05 -1.14
C LYS A 322 3.51 -5.56 -2.48
N LYS A 323 3.92 -4.28 -2.57
CA LYS A 323 4.54 -3.70 -3.76
C LYS A 323 5.85 -4.42 -4.12
N PHE A 324 6.69 -4.72 -3.13
CA PHE A 324 7.96 -5.41 -3.34
C PHE A 324 7.77 -6.87 -3.79
N ILE A 325 6.84 -7.61 -3.19
CA ILE A 325 6.50 -8.97 -3.63
C ILE A 325 5.84 -8.97 -5.02
N SER A 326 4.97 -7.98 -5.30
CA SER A 326 4.35 -7.79 -6.62
C SER A 326 5.38 -7.47 -7.68
N LEU A 327 6.37 -6.61 -7.37
CA LEU A 327 7.50 -6.30 -8.25
C LEU A 327 8.29 -7.57 -8.61
N GLN A 328 8.66 -8.39 -7.62
CA GLN A 328 9.35 -9.67 -7.86
C GLN A 328 8.51 -10.60 -8.76
N THR A 329 7.20 -10.67 -8.53
CA THR A 329 6.28 -11.49 -9.33
C THR A 329 6.17 -10.99 -10.78
N LYS A 330 6.08 -9.67 -10.98
CA LYS A 330 6.06 -9.03 -12.31
C LYS A 330 7.37 -9.26 -13.06
N LEU A 331 8.51 -9.11 -12.38
CA LEU A 331 9.82 -9.36 -12.99
C LEU A 331 10.02 -10.83 -13.35
N HIS A 332 9.57 -11.76 -12.51
CA HIS A 332 9.55 -13.17 -12.87
C HIS A 332 8.71 -13.47 -14.12
N ALA A 333 7.56 -12.81 -14.29
CA ALA A 333 6.71 -12.97 -15.47
C ALA A 333 7.21 -12.19 -16.70
N SER A 334 8.20 -11.31 -16.53
CA SER A 334 8.75 -10.49 -17.62
C SER A 334 9.56 -11.33 -18.63
N PRO A 335 9.80 -10.80 -19.85
CA PRO A 335 10.68 -11.45 -20.83
C PRO A 335 12.11 -11.71 -20.34
N LEU A 336 12.57 -11.00 -19.29
CA LEU A 336 13.91 -11.21 -18.73
C LEU A 336 14.02 -12.55 -17.96
N CYS A 337 12.95 -12.94 -17.26
CA CYS A 337 12.92 -14.16 -16.44
C CYS A 337 12.09 -15.30 -17.06
N GLU A 338 11.27 -15.01 -18.07
CA GLU A 338 10.41 -15.96 -18.79
C GLU A 338 9.58 -16.90 -17.88
N ASN A 339 9.01 -16.37 -16.79
CA ASN A 339 8.34 -17.17 -15.75
C ASN A 339 9.27 -18.15 -15.03
N ARG A 340 10.45 -17.66 -14.64
CA ARG A 340 11.51 -18.37 -13.90
C ARG A 340 12.24 -19.46 -14.67
N THR A 341 11.99 -19.61 -15.97
CA THR A 341 12.69 -20.59 -16.80
C THR A 341 14.13 -20.16 -17.07
N THR A 342 14.37 -18.86 -17.25
CA THR A 342 15.70 -18.29 -17.54
C THR A 342 16.37 -17.82 -16.24
N CYS A 343 15.79 -16.82 -15.58
CA CYS A 343 16.31 -16.21 -14.35
C CYS A 343 15.34 -16.43 -13.17
N ALA A 344 15.90 -16.58 -11.97
CA ALA A 344 15.13 -16.74 -10.75
C ALA A 344 15.71 -15.81 -9.68
N ILE A 345 14.83 -14.99 -9.12
CA ILE A 345 15.07 -14.03 -8.05
C ILE A 345 14.68 -14.69 -6.74
N GLY A 346 15.58 -14.69 -5.78
CA GLY A 346 15.27 -14.97 -4.39
C GLY A 346 15.50 -13.72 -3.54
N THR A 347 14.64 -13.56 -2.52
CA THR A 347 14.80 -12.53 -1.50
C THR A 347 14.71 -13.16 -0.12
N HIS A 348 15.64 -12.77 0.74
CA HIS A 348 15.86 -13.38 2.05
C HIS A 348 16.13 -12.31 3.09
N ARG A 349 15.68 -12.55 4.31
CA ARG A 349 16.13 -11.81 5.48
C ARG A 349 17.60 -12.04 5.74
N LEU A 350 18.41 -10.98 5.75
CA LEU A 350 19.85 -11.10 5.98
C LEU A 350 20.19 -11.67 7.37
N ASP A 351 19.39 -11.34 8.38
CA ASP A 351 19.58 -11.75 9.77
C ASP A 351 19.14 -13.20 10.05
N ALA A 352 18.53 -13.88 9.07
CA ALA A 352 17.91 -15.20 9.24
C ALA A 352 18.81 -16.38 8.86
N PHE A 353 20.03 -16.14 8.38
CA PHE A 353 20.99 -17.17 7.99
C PHE A 353 22.43 -16.72 8.24
N GLN A 354 23.39 -17.63 8.17
CA GLN A 354 24.79 -17.34 8.46
C GLN A 354 25.68 -17.28 7.21
N LEU A 355 26.50 -16.24 7.13
CA LEU A 355 27.51 -16.09 6.07
C LEU A 355 28.77 -16.92 6.40
N PRO A 356 29.59 -17.29 5.40
CA PRO A 356 29.36 -17.14 3.97
C PRO A 356 28.35 -18.16 3.44
N VAL A 357 27.58 -17.78 2.42
CA VAL A 357 26.67 -18.71 1.73
C VAL A 357 27.43 -19.48 0.67
N CYS A 358 27.14 -20.77 0.52
CA CYS A 358 27.65 -21.61 -0.55
C CYS A 358 26.56 -21.86 -1.61
N TYR A 359 26.84 -21.54 -2.86
CA TYR A 359 25.98 -21.85 -4.01
C TYR A 359 26.51 -23.11 -4.70
N MET A 360 25.75 -24.20 -4.62
CA MET A 360 26.18 -25.52 -5.07
C MET A 360 25.02 -26.29 -5.70
N ALA A 361 25.29 -27.53 -6.11
CA ALA A 361 24.27 -28.45 -6.59
C ALA A 361 24.38 -29.76 -5.83
N LEU A 362 23.27 -30.23 -5.28
CA LEU A 362 23.21 -31.44 -4.46
C LEU A 362 22.17 -32.42 -5.02
N PRO A 363 22.33 -33.73 -4.79
CA PRO A 363 21.33 -34.72 -5.18
C PRO A 363 19.97 -34.38 -4.57
N LYS A 364 18.91 -34.46 -5.39
CA LYS A 364 17.55 -34.10 -4.94
C LYS A 364 17.06 -34.88 -3.72
N ASN A 365 17.55 -36.11 -3.54
CA ASN A 365 17.19 -36.98 -2.42
C ASN A 365 17.89 -36.58 -1.10
N ASP A 366 18.99 -35.82 -1.18
CA ASP A 366 19.76 -35.41 0.00
C ASP A 366 19.43 -33.97 0.42
N LEU A 367 18.60 -33.28 -0.36
CA LEU A 367 18.19 -31.91 -0.11
C LEU A 367 16.93 -31.85 0.76
N TYR A 368 17.02 -31.11 1.86
CA TYR A 368 15.90 -30.80 2.73
C TYR A 368 15.74 -29.29 2.86
N ILE A 369 14.52 -28.80 2.63
CA ILE A 369 14.19 -27.38 2.79
C ILE A 369 12.91 -27.23 3.60
N ARG A 370 12.84 -26.20 4.44
CA ARG A 370 11.58 -25.76 5.03
C ARG A 370 10.85 -24.89 4.00
N ALA A 371 10.11 -25.53 3.09
CA ALA A 371 9.39 -24.80 2.05
C ALA A 371 8.38 -23.80 2.65
N LEU A 372 8.14 -22.70 1.93
CA LEU A 372 7.19 -21.65 2.34
C LEU A 372 5.85 -22.23 2.80
N ASN A 373 5.38 -21.77 3.96
CA ASN A 373 4.13 -22.20 4.60
C ASN A 373 4.10 -23.68 5.10
N LYS A 374 5.25 -24.37 5.17
CA LYS A 374 5.37 -25.70 5.79
C LYS A 374 6.06 -25.65 7.15
N LYS A 375 5.50 -26.37 8.12
CA LYS A 375 6.01 -26.40 9.51
C LYS A 375 7.30 -27.21 9.67
N SER A 376 7.55 -28.21 8.83
CA SER A 376 8.72 -29.10 8.87
C SER A 376 9.54 -29.02 7.59
N SER A 377 10.81 -29.44 7.67
CA SER A 377 11.63 -29.67 6.49
C SER A 377 11.02 -30.78 5.63
N VAL A 378 11.12 -30.62 4.32
CA VAL A 378 10.63 -31.59 3.33
C VAL A 378 11.75 -31.89 2.35
N ASN A 379 11.81 -33.14 1.92
CA ASN A 379 12.75 -33.59 0.90
C ASN A 379 12.47 -32.90 -0.44
N ALA A 380 13.50 -32.51 -1.18
CA ALA A 380 13.33 -31.78 -2.44
C ALA A 380 12.61 -32.61 -3.51
N THR A 381 12.83 -33.93 -3.57
CA THR A 381 12.08 -34.82 -4.48
C THR A 381 10.59 -34.79 -4.17
N GLU A 382 10.22 -34.96 -2.89
CA GLU A 382 8.82 -34.95 -2.46
C GLU A 382 8.17 -33.57 -2.68
N LEU A 383 8.91 -32.49 -2.43
CA LEU A 383 8.46 -31.13 -2.68
C LEU A 383 8.15 -30.91 -4.17
N LEU A 384 9.06 -31.33 -5.05
CA LEU A 384 8.90 -31.18 -6.50
C LEU A 384 7.71 -32.00 -7.03
N ASP A 385 7.55 -33.24 -6.55
CA ASP A 385 6.41 -34.09 -6.91
C ASP A 385 5.06 -33.52 -6.44
N ASN A 386 5.01 -32.89 -5.25
CA ASN A 386 3.82 -32.19 -4.78
C ASN A 386 3.50 -30.98 -5.68
N LEU A 387 4.49 -30.13 -5.97
CA LEU A 387 4.31 -28.93 -6.81
C LEU A 387 3.86 -29.28 -8.23
N LEU A 388 4.42 -30.34 -8.82
CA LEU A 388 4.02 -30.84 -10.13
C LEU A 388 2.56 -31.34 -10.13
N ARG A 389 2.15 -32.08 -9.09
CA ARG A 389 0.75 -32.51 -8.92
C ARG A 389 -0.20 -31.33 -8.79
N ASP A 390 0.16 -30.32 -8.01
CA ASP A 390 -0.65 -29.11 -7.83
C ASP A 390 -0.80 -28.33 -9.14
N ALA A 391 0.28 -28.20 -9.92
CA ALA A 391 0.26 -27.59 -11.25
C ALA A 391 -0.67 -28.34 -12.22
N GLU A 392 -0.65 -29.67 -12.21
CA GLU A 392 -1.54 -30.51 -13.02
C GLU A 392 -3.02 -30.39 -12.59
N LEU A 393 -3.29 -30.35 -11.29
CA LEU A 393 -4.64 -30.14 -10.77
C LEU A 393 -5.17 -28.75 -11.14
N ALA A 394 -4.34 -27.71 -11.05
CA ALA A 394 -4.68 -26.36 -11.49
C ALA A 394 -4.98 -26.30 -12.99
N ARG A 395 -4.20 -27.00 -13.83
CA ARG A 395 -4.49 -27.16 -15.27
C ARG A 395 -5.85 -27.84 -15.50
N LYS A 396 -6.12 -28.95 -14.80
CA LYS A 396 -7.40 -29.68 -14.92
C LYS A 396 -8.59 -28.82 -14.51
N ARG A 397 -8.49 -28.09 -13.39
CA ARG A 397 -9.54 -27.17 -12.89
C ARG A 397 -9.84 -26.04 -13.88
N SER A 398 -8.80 -25.50 -14.52
CA SER A 398 -8.94 -24.43 -15.52
C SER A 398 -9.34 -24.93 -16.92
N LYS A 399 -9.53 -26.25 -17.09
CA LYS A 399 -9.88 -26.91 -18.38
C LYS A 399 -8.94 -26.54 -19.53
N ARG A 400 -7.69 -26.18 -19.24
CA ARG A 400 -6.67 -25.86 -20.25
C ARG A 400 -6.00 -27.13 -20.76
N SER A 401 -5.69 -27.17 -22.07
CA SER A 401 -4.94 -28.27 -22.68
C SER A 401 -3.47 -28.27 -22.24
N THR A 402 -2.87 -27.10 -22.05
CA THR A 402 -1.46 -26.92 -21.67
C THR A 402 -1.30 -26.46 -20.22
N VAL A 403 -0.16 -26.81 -19.60
CA VAL A 403 0.20 -26.34 -18.25
C VAL A 403 0.39 -24.83 -18.28
N ASP A 404 -0.04 -24.14 -17.22
CA ASP A 404 0.12 -22.69 -17.09
C ASP A 404 1.61 -22.32 -17.24
N PRO A 405 1.97 -21.31 -18.06
CA PRO A 405 3.34 -20.83 -18.19
C PRO A 405 4.04 -20.59 -16.86
N LEU A 406 3.31 -20.19 -15.81
CA LEU A 406 3.83 -19.98 -14.47
C LEU A 406 4.42 -21.23 -13.81
N HIS A 407 4.05 -22.44 -14.23
CA HIS A 407 4.59 -23.69 -13.67
C HIS A 407 5.64 -24.35 -14.58
N ARG A 408 5.98 -23.75 -15.72
CA ARG A 408 6.87 -24.34 -16.71
C ARG A 408 8.27 -24.63 -16.16
N TYR A 409 8.76 -23.80 -15.24
CA TYR A 409 10.07 -23.98 -14.61
C TYR A 409 10.18 -25.30 -13.82
N LEU A 410 9.08 -25.82 -13.26
CA LEU A 410 9.07 -27.10 -12.53
C LEU A 410 9.38 -28.27 -13.48
N HIS A 411 8.88 -28.21 -14.71
CA HIS A 411 9.14 -29.23 -15.72
C HIS A 411 10.58 -29.18 -16.26
N LEU A 412 11.26 -28.04 -16.15
CA LEU A 412 12.67 -27.90 -16.56
C LEU A 412 13.62 -28.59 -15.59
N VAL A 413 13.26 -28.72 -14.32
CA VAL A 413 14.11 -29.30 -13.27
C VAL A 413 13.64 -30.68 -12.81
N LYS A 414 12.47 -31.15 -13.27
CA LYS A 414 11.87 -32.43 -12.87
C LYS A 414 12.82 -33.62 -13.03
N ASN A 415 13.55 -33.66 -14.14
CA ASN A 415 14.39 -34.79 -14.50
C ASN A 415 15.86 -34.60 -14.08
N ASP A 416 16.21 -33.45 -13.50
CA ASP A 416 17.57 -33.18 -13.07
C ASP A 416 17.86 -34.03 -11.81
N PRO A 417 18.96 -34.84 -11.80
CA PRO A 417 19.30 -35.68 -10.65
C PRO A 417 19.80 -34.85 -9.45
N VAL A 418 20.26 -33.64 -9.73
CA VAL A 418 20.84 -32.68 -8.80
C VAL A 418 20.14 -31.33 -8.98
N LEU A 419 19.95 -30.59 -7.89
CA LEU A 419 19.31 -29.28 -7.90
C LEU A 419 20.27 -28.22 -7.36
N ALA A 420 20.21 -27.02 -7.94
CA ALA A 420 20.94 -25.87 -7.44
C ALA A 420 20.36 -25.42 -6.10
N CYS A 421 21.23 -25.09 -5.15
CA CYS A 421 20.84 -24.64 -3.81
C CYS A 421 21.82 -23.61 -3.25
N LEU A 422 21.30 -22.71 -2.42
CA LEU A 422 22.09 -21.87 -1.53
C LEU A 422 22.04 -22.45 -0.12
N VAL A 423 23.21 -22.67 0.46
CA VAL A 423 23.40 -23.28 1.78
C VAL A 423 24.20 -22.31 2.64
N ASP A 424 23.73 -22.03 3.85
CA ASP A 424 24.42 -21.15 4.78
C ASP A 424 25.62 -21.85 5.47
N SER A 425 26.38 -21.14 6.30
CA SER A 425 27.54 -21.74 6.97
C SER A 425 27.19 -22.80 8.03
N GLN A 426 25.92 -22.91 8.42
CA GLN A 426 25.39 -23.94 9.31
C GLN A 426 24.83 -25.16 8.54
N GLN A 427 25.05 -25.25 7.23
CA GLN A 427 24.53 -26.32 6.36
C GLN A 427 23.00 -26.30 6.21
N ILE A 428 22.36 -25.14 6.43
CA ILE A 428 20.92 -24.97 6.23
C ILE A 428 20.67 -24.49 4.80
N VAL A 429 19.78 -25.19 4.07
CA VAL A 429 19.36 -24.77 2.73
C VAL A 429 18.41 -23.58 2.83
N ILE A 430 18.84 -22.42 2.33
CA ILE A 430 18.05 -21.18 2.37
C ILE A 430 17.25 -20.94 1.09
N SER A 431 17.70 -21.48 -0.05
CA SER A 431 17.08 -21.27 -1.36
C SER A 431 17.30 -22.48 -2.27
N LEU A 432 16.29 -22.85 -3.07
CA LEU A 432 16.35 -23.85 -4.14
C LEU A 432 15.94 -23.23 -5.48
N PRO A 433 16.79 -22.43 -6.15
CA PRO A 433 16.43 -21.82 -7.44
C PRO A 433 16.28 -22.87 -8.56
N PRO A 434 15.25 -22.77 -9.43
CA PRO A 434 14.19 -21.76 -9.52
C PRO A 434 12.90 -22.11 -8.73
N ILE A 435 12.94 -23.11 -7.86
CA ILE A 435 11.78 -23.73 -7.21
C ILE A 435 11.18 -22.86 -6.11
N THR A 436 11.92 -22.62 -5.02
CA THR A 436 11.39 -21.93 -3.84
C THR A 436 12.49 -21.44 -2.89
N ASN A 437 12.12 -20.52 -2.00
CA ASN A 437 12.96 -20.06 -0.89
C ASN A 437 12.54 -20.77 0.40
N SER A 438 13.43 -20.78 1.39
CA SER A 438 13.13 -21.33 2.71
C SER A 438 12.24 -20.37 3.50
N ASP A 439 11.23 -20.92 4.17
CA ASP A 439 10.36 -20.22 5.10
C ASP A 439 11.15 -19.61 6.27
N SER A 440 12.29 -20.20 6.65
CA SER A 440 13.18 -19.65 7.68
C SER A 440 13.74 -18.29 7.34
N THR A 441 13.88 -17.98 6.05
CA THR A 441 14.44 -16.72 5.55
C THR A 441 13.38 -15.75 5.01
N LYS A 442 12.10 -16.04 5.26
CA LYS A 442 10.96 -15.28 4.75
C LYS A 442 10.98 -13.85 5.27
N LEU A 443 10.76 -12.89 4.37
CA LEU A 443 10.64 -11.47 4.70
C LEU A 443 9.48 -11.22 5.67
N THR A 444 9.72 -10.34 6.64
CA THR A 444 8.76 -9.87 7.64
C THR A 444 8.68 -8.34 7.60
N THR A 445 7.67 -7.75 8.24
CA THR A 445 7.54 -6.28 8.35
C THR A 445 8.72 -5.64 9.10
N GLU A 446 9.38 -6.40 9.97
CA GLU A 446 10.57 -5.99 10.73
C GLU A 446 11.88 -6.06 9.92
N THR A 447 11.86 -6.59 8.70
CA THR A 447 13.09 -6.74 7.89
C THR A 447 13.57 -5.39 7.37
N THR A 448 14.78 -4.99 7.77
CA THR A 448 15.44 -3.76 7.33
C THR A 448 16.55 -3.98 6.29
N SER A 449 17.13 -5.18 6.28
CA SER A 449 18.14 -5.61 5.32
C SER A 449 17.72 -6.90 4.62
N VAL A 450 17.65 -6.84 3.28
CA VAL A 450 17.21 -7.94 2.42
C VAL A 450 18.39 -8.42 1.59
N TRP A 451 18.76 -9.69 1.75
CA TRP A 451 19.65 -10.36 0.82
C TRP A 451 18.87 -10.72 -0.45
N VAL A 452 19.40 -10.33 -1.60
CA VAL A 452 18.79 -10.58 -2.91
C VAL A 452 19.76 -11.38 -3.76
N GLU A 453 19.31 -12.51 -4.29
CA GLU A 453 20.05 -13.27 -5.30
C GLU A 453 19.29 -13.39 -6.61
N VAL A 454 20.03 -13.35 -7.72
CA VAL A 454 19.51 -13.67 -9.05
C VAL A 454 20.40 -14.74 -9.66
N SER A 455 19.81 -15.89 -9.96
CA SER A 455 20.47 -17.02 -10.60
C SER A 455 19.96 -17.22 -12.02
N SER A 456 20.79 -17.74 -12.94
CA SER A 456 20.40 -18.02 -14.33
C SER A 456 21.10 -19.23 -14.92
N LYS A 457 20.43 -19.89 -15.89
CA LYS A 457 21.07 -20.88 -16.78
C LYS A 457 21.70 -20.25 -18.04
N GLN A 458 21.32 -19.02 -18.40
CA GLN A 458 21.66 -18.44 -19.71
C GLN A 458 22.96 -17.63 -19.71
N SER A 459 23.04 -16.57 -18.91
CA SER A 459 24.23 -15.71 -18.87
C SER A 459 24.30 -14.91 -17.57
N LEU A 460 25.50 -14.45 -17.22
CA LEU A 460 25.72 -13.52 -16.11
C LEU A 460 25.08 -12.15 -16.39
N GLU A 461 25.13 -11.71 -17.64
CA GLU A 461 24.56 -10.43 -18.09
C GLU A 461 23.04 -10.39 -17.87
N THR A 462 22.34 -11.50 -18.11
CA THR A 462 20.90 -11.60 -17.83
C THR A 462 20.62 -11.47 -16.33
N CYS A 463 21.48 -12.05 -15.47
CA CYS A 463 21.34 -11.89 -14.01
C CYS A 463 21.50 -10.42 -13.61
N LYS A 464 22.52 -9.73 -14.14
CA LYS A 464 22.78 -8.31 -13.85
C LYS A 464 21.60 -7.43 -14.27
N LYS A 465 21.12 -7.56 -15.51
CA LYS A 465 19.95 -6.79 -16.00
C LYS A 465 18.70 -6.98 -15.15
N VAL A 466 18.43 -8.20 -14.71
CA VAL A 466 17.29 -8.49 -13.80
C VAL A 466 17.51 -7.82 -12.44
N MET A 467 18.74 -7.85 -11.92
CA MET A 467 19.08 -7.18 -10.67
C MET A 467 19.01 -5.64 -10.81
N ASP A 468 19.45 -5.07 -11.93
CA ASP A 468 19.38 -3.62 -12.20
C ASP A 468 17.94 -3.12 -12.25
N GLU A 469 17.07 -3.85 -12.96
CA GLU A 469 15.65 -3.54 -13.03
C GLU A 469 14.97 -3.68 -11.65
N LEU A 470 15.38 -4.69 -10.87
CA LEU A 470 14.88 -4.90 -9.50
C LEU A 470 15.34 -3.78 -8.56
N VAL A 471 16.61 -3.38 -8.59
CA VAL A 471 17.15 -2.26 -7.81
C VAL A 471 16.44 -0.96 -8.20
N THR A 472 16.40 -0.64 -9.50
CA THR A 472 15.79 0.58 -10.04
C THR A 472 14.33 0.69 -9.65
N SER A 473 13.56 -0.39 -9.85
CA SER A 473 12.16 -0.42 -9.46
C SER A 473 11.97 -0.34 -7.93
N SER A 474 12.89 -0.93 -7.16
CA SER A 474 12.83 -0.91 -5.70
C SER A 474 13.12 0.48 -5.10
N ARG A 475 13.84 1.37 -5.80
CA ARG A 475 14.01 2.78 -5.37
C ARG A 475 12.68 3.52 -5.28
N THR A 476 11.70 3.15 -6.10
CA THR A 476 10.35 3.75 -6.05
C THR A 476 9.54 3.27 -4.83
N ILE A 477 9.94 2.14 -4.25
CA ILE A 477 9.31 1.54 -3.07
C ILE A 477 10.03 1.99 -1.80
N PHE A 478 11.37 2.08 -1.86
CA PHE A 478 12.25 2.43 -0.75
C PHE A 478 13.09 3.65 -1.12
N PRO A 479 12.65 4.88 -0.78
CA PRO A 479 13.35 6.12 -1.17
C PRO A 479 14.78 6.22 -0.63
N ASN A 480 15.05 5.63 0.54
CA ASN A 480 16.36 5.64 1.21
C ASN A 480 17.19 4.37 0.93
N LEU A 481 16.83 3.59 -0.10
CA LEU A 481 17.50 2.34 -0.44
C LEU A 481 19.00 2.55 -0.61
N SER A 482 19.79 1.73 0.06
CA SER A 482 21.23 1.61 -0.22
C SER A 482 21.59 0.17 -0.50
N ILE A 483 22.62 -0.05 -1.31
CA ILE A 483 23.01 -1.37 -1.80
C ILE A 483 24.40 -1.73 -1.29
N ASP A 484 24.55 -2.92 -0.69
CA ASP A 484 25.87 -3.49 -0.42
C ASP A 484 26.29 -4.44 -1.51
N GLN A 485 27.53 -4.26 -1.94
CA GLN A 485 28.17 -5.11 -2.92
C GLN A 485 28.47 -6.49 -2.34
N VAL A 486 28.05 -7.54 -3.04
CA VAL A 486 28.36 -8.93 -2.69
C VAL A 486 29.30 -9.53 -3.74
N ARG A 487 30.29 -10.29 -3.27
CA ARG A 487 31.26 -11.00 -4.12
C ARG A 487 30.88 -12.47 -4.24
N VAL A 488 30.89 -13.00 -5.45
CA VAL A 488 30.77 -14.44 -5.70
C VAL A 488 32.14 -14.96 -6.10
N VAL A 489 32.66 -15.93 -5.37
CA VAL A 489 34.00 -16.50 -5.56
C VAL A 489 33.95 -18.00 -5.81
N GLU A 490 34.86 -18.52 -6.62
CA GLU A 490 35.08 -19.95 -6.85
C GLU A 490 36.57 -20.23 -6.73
N ASN A 491 36.95 -21.12 -5.80
CA ASN A 491 38.36 -21.40 -5.48
C ASN A 491 39.18 -20.12 -5.23
N GLU A 492 38.62 -19.18 -4.45
CA GLU A 492 39.17 -17.85 -4.13
C GLU A 492 39.28 -16.88 -5.32
N ASN A 493 38.92 -17.30 -6.55
CA ASN A 493 38.85 -16.41 -7.71
C ASN A 493 37.50 -15.72 -7.78
N LEU A 494 37.50 -14.42 -8.09
CA LEU A 494 36.27 -13.65 -8.28
C LEU A 494 35.55 -14.12 -9.55
N VAL A 495 34.32 -14.62 -9.40
CA VAL A 495 33.45 -15.05 -10.51
C VAL A 495 32.52 -13.93 -10.93
N SER A 496 31.89 -13.27 -9.96
CA SER A 496 31.03 -12.13 -10.20
C SER A 496 31.02 -11.21 -8.98
N ILE A 497 30.69 -9.95 -9.23
CA ILE A 497 30.51 -8.93 -8.21
C ILE A 497 29.35 -8.04 -8.65
N TYR A 498 28.49 -7.66 -7.71
CA TYR A 498 27.35 -6.80 -8.01
C TYR A 498 26.98 -5.90 -6.81
N PRO A 499 26.64 -4.62 -7.03
CA PRO A 499 26.78 -3.91 -8.31
C PRO A 499 28.25 -3.57 -8.58
N ASP A 500 28.68 -3.69 -9.84
CA ASP A 500 29.93 -3.15 -10.35
C ASP A 500 29.73 -1.69 -10.82
N LYS A 501 30.83 -0.96 -11.07
CA LYS A 501 30.83 0.46 -11.47
C LYS A 501 30.00 0.78 -12.71
N ASN A 502 29.76 -0.21 -13.58
CA ASN A 502 29.04 -0.04 -14.83
C ASN A 502 27.60 -0.60 -14.80
N ASP A 503 27.17 -1.21 -13.68
CA ASP A 503 25.89 -1.92 -13.63
C ASP A 503 24.70 -0.97 -13.40
N LEU A 504 24.88 0.10 -12.59
CA LEU A 504 23.82 1.03 -12.22
C LEU A 504 24.16 2.48 -12.59
N PRO A 505 23.24 3.25 -13.22
CA PRO A 505 23.44 4.67 -13.47
C PRO A 505 23.30 5.48 -12.16
N ASP A 506 23.96 6.64 -12.10
CA ASP A 506 23.78 7.64 -11.04
C ASP A 506 23.97 7.11 -9.60
N VAL A 507 25.06 6.35 -9.40
CA VAL A 507 25.45 5.77 -8.10
C VAL A 507 26.51 6.60 -7.38
N ASN A 508 26.34 6.77 -6.07
CA ASN A 508 27.38 7.25 -5.16
C ASN A 508 28.06 6.05 -4.50
N VAL A 509 29.33 5.82 -4.81
CA VAL A 509 30.08 4.67 -4.29
C VAL A 509 30.85 5.05 -3.03
N GLN A 510 30.51 4.41 -1.92
CA GLN A 510 31.22 4.52 -0.65
C GLN A 510 32.01 3.23 -0.38
N ARG A 511 33.32 3.36 -0.12
CA ARG A 511 34.12 2.23 0.34
C ARG A 511 34.06 2.16 1.86
N VAL A 512 33.65 1.01 2.40
CA VAL A 512 33.65 0.80 3.85
C VAL A 512 35.10 0.64 4.31
N PRO A 513 35.59 1.44 5.27
CA PRO A 513 36.94 1.29 5.81
C PRO A 513 37.04 -0.06 6.54
N GLN A 514 38.17 -0.74 6.32
CA GLN A 514 38.50 -2.04 6.94
C GLN A 514 38.79 -1.89 8.43
#